data_AF-A0A0W8JHN4-F1
#
_entry.id   AF-A0A0W8JHN4-F1
#
_cell.length_a   1.000
_cell.length_b   1.000
_cell.length_c   1.000
_cell.angle_alpha   90.00
_cell.angle_beta   90.00
_cell.angle_gamma   90.00
#
_symmetry.space_group_name_H-M   'P 1'
#
loop_
_entity.id
_entity.type
_entity.pdbx_description
1 polymer ?
#
loop_
_entity_poly.entity_id
_entity_poly.type
_entity_poly.pdbx_seq_one_letter_code
_entity_poly.pdbx_strand_id
1 'polypeptide(L)' 'MLADNPDLGRSCHEIYSNGFYFPIGEHTAYFTKEDGFILVVAVLGQSQLPQNHLK' A
#
# COMPACT_ATOMS: atom_id res chain seq x y z
N MET A 1 1.45 -8.19 -12.11
CA MET A 1 0.25 -7.34 -11.95
C MET A 1 0.58 -6.02 -11.24
N LEU A 2 1.03 -6.03 -9.97
CA LEU A 2 1.43 -4.79 -9.26
C LEU A 2 2.74 -4.19 -9.77
N ALA A 3 3.78 -5.01 -9.95
CA ALA A 3 5.07 -4.56 -10.49
C ALA A 3 4.94 -4.05 -11.93
N ASP A 4 4.04 -4.66 -12.73
CA ASP A 4 3.78 -4.26 -14.11
C ASP A 4 2.86 -3.02 -14.21
N ASN A 5 2.02 -2.77 -13.19
CA ASN A 5 1.04 -1.67 -13.18
C ASN A 5 0.97 -1.02 -11.78
N PRO A 6 2.05 -0.34 -11.33
CA PRO A 6 2.12 0.23 -9.99
C PRO A 6 1.12 1.38 -9.76
N ASP A 7 0.60 1.98 -10.82
CA ASP A 7 -0.40 3.05 -10.78
C ASP A 7 -1.80 2.59 -10.37
N LEU A 8 -2.03 1.28 -10.27
CA LEU A 8 -3.27 0.74 -9.68
C LEU A 8 -3.34 0.95 -8.16
N GLY A 9 -2.21 1.22 -7.49
CA GLY A 9 -2.17 1.51 -6.07
C GLY A 9 -2.82 2.85 -5.71
N ARG A 10 -3.48 2.90 -4.56
CA ARG A 10 -4.02 4.12 -3.97
C ARG A 10 -2.96 4.79 -3.12
N SER A 11 -2.82 6.10 -3.23
CA SER A 11 -1.91 6.87 -2.38
C SER A 11 -2.37 6.81 -0.92
N CYS A 12 -1.43 6.64 0.00
CA CYS A 12 -1.58 6.88 1.43
C CYS A 12 -0.57 7.95 1.87
N HIS A 13 -0.56 9.07 1.16
CA HIS A 13 0.33 10.22 1.41
C HIS A 13 0.23 10.72 2.87
N GLU A 14 -0.92 10.55 3.51
CA GLU A 14 -1.10 10.88 4.93
C GLU A 14 -0.26 10.02 5.89
N ILE A 15 0.18 8.82 5.47
CA ILE A 15 1.05 7.92 6.24
C ILE A 15 2.51 8.15 5.85
N TYR A 16 2.77 8.21 4.54
CA TYR A 16 4.12 8.41 3.99
C TYR A 16 4.00 9.02 2.59
N SER A 17 4.82 10.04 2.29
CA SER A 17 4.63 10.89 1.12
C SER A 17 4.70 10.14 -0.23
N ASN A 18 5.49 9.07 -0.31
CA ASN A 18 5.61 8.17 -1.47
C ASN A 18 4.94 6.80 -1.21
N GLY A 19 3.98 6.74 -0.29
CA GLY A 19 3.31 5.52 0.11
C GLY A 19 2.08 5.21 -0.73
N PHE A 20 1.95 3.94 -1.12
CA PHE A 20 0.79 3.41 -1.82
C PHE A 20 0.31 2.13 -1.17
N TYR A 21 -0.97 1.81 -1.35
CA TYR A 21 -1.53 0.53 -0.97
C TYR A 21 -2.45 -0.05 -2.05
N PHE A 22 -2.55 -1.37 -2.10
CA PHE A 22 -3.45 -2.08 -2.99
C PHE A 22 -4.07 -3.31 -2.31
N PRO A 23 -5.41 -3.45 -2.30
CA PRO A 23 -6.08 -4.61 -1.73
C PRO A 23 -5.94 -5.85 -2.63
N ILE A 24 -5.60 -7.00 -2.04
CA ILE A 24 -5.45 -8.30 -2.70
C ILE A 24 -6.11 -9.36 -1.82
N GLY A 25 -7.35 -9.71 -2.16
CA GLY A 25 -8.17 -10.60 -1.31
C GLY A 25 -8.32 -10.05 0.10
N GLU A 26 -8.05 -10.88 1.11
CA GLU A 26 -8.11 -10.51 2.54
C GLU A 26 -6.87 -9.75 3.05
N HIS A 27 -5.99 -9.32 2.15
CA HIS A 27 -4.76 -8.60 2.48
C HIS A 27 -4.69 -7.26 1.77
N THR A 28 -3.85 -6.37 2.31
CA THR A 28 -3.48 -5.10 1.68
C THR A 28 -1.96 -5.06 1.57
N ALA A 29 -1.45 -4.89 0.36
CA ALA A 29 -0.03 -4.66 0.11
C ALA A 29 0.25 -3.15 0.19
N TYR A 30 1.23 -2.77 1.00
CA TYR A 30 1.76 -1.40 1.09
C TYR A 30 3.12 -1.35 0.42
N PHE A 31 3.34 -0.36 -0.43
CA PHE A 31 4.55 -0.26 -1.24
C PHE A 31 4.91 1.19 -1.57
N THR A 32 6.16 1.41 -1.96
CA THR A 32 6.63 2.67 -2.56
C THR A 32 6.99 2.44 -4.02
N LYS A 33 6.96 3.51 -4.82
CA LYS A 33 7.45 3.51 -6.20
C LYS A 33 8.85 4.13 -6.20
N GLU A 34 9.83 3.33 -6.54
CA GLU A 34 11.23 3.73 -6.66
C GLU A 34 11.63 3.79 -8.14
N ASP A 35 12.85 4.25 -8.43
CA ASP A 35 13.34 4.30 -9.79
C ASP A 35 13.55 2.89 -10.36
N GLY A 36 12.66 2.48 -11.27
CA GLY A 36 12.71 1.19 -11.95
C GLY A 36 12.14 -0.01 -11.18
N PHE A 37 11.60 0.17 -9.96
CA PHE A 37 10.97 -0.92 -9.21
C PHE A 37 9.94 -0.44 -8.18
N ILE A 38 9.13 -1.36 -7.65
CA ILE A 38 8.34 -1.12 -6.43
C ILE A 38 9.00 -1.80 -5.23
N LEU A 39 8.99 -1.13 -4.08
CA LEU A 39 9.40 -1.74 -2.82
C LEU A 39 8.15 -2.08 -2.01
N VAL A 40 7.88 -3.37 -1.81
CA VAL A 40 6.81 -3.80 -0.89
C VAL A 40 7.30 -3.65 0.54
N VAL A 41 6.65 -2.77 1.30
CA VAL A 41 7.02 -2.44 2.69
C VAL A 41 6.29 -3.36 3.68
N ALA A 42 5.03 -3.70 3.40
CA ALA A 42 4.23 -4.58 4.24
C ALA A 42 3.11 -5.26 3.46
N VAL A 43 2.67 -6.42 3.94
CA VAL A 43 1.42 -7.06 3.55
C VAL A 43 0.64 -7.33 4.82
N LEU A 44 -0.50 -6.65 5.00
CA LEU A 44 -1.30 -6.72 6.21
C LEU A 44 -2.63 -7.40 5.93
N GLY A 45 -3.03 -8.35 6.78
CA GLY A 45 -4.38 -8.88 6.78
C GLY A 45 -5.39 -7.83 7.29
N GLN A 46 -6.67 -8.01 6.97
CA GLN A 46 -7.74 -7.09 7.42
C GLN A 46 -7.73 -6.80 8.94
N SER A 47 -7.42 -7.80 9.77
CA SER A 47 -7.34 -7.66 11.22
C SER A 47 -6.14 -6.83 11.72
N GLN A 48 -5.16 -6.60 10.85
CA GLN A 48 -3.94 -5.83 11.14
C GLN A 48 -4.04 -4.39 10.62
N LEU A 49 -5.12 -4.02 9.92
CA LEU A 49 -5.27 -2.68 9.38
C LEU A 49 -5.41 -1.65 10.51
N PRO A 50 -4.68 -0.52 10.43
CA PRO A 50 -4.81 0.54 11.40
C PRO A 50 -6.23 1.11 11.38
N GLN A 51 -6.80 1.34 12.56
CA GLN A 51 -8.10 1.97 12.71
C GLN A 51 -7.90 3.47 12.88
N ASN A 52 -8.74 4.28 12.24
CA ASN A 52 -8.73 5.72 12.46
C ASN A 52 -9.01 6.03 13.93
N HIS A 53 -8.02 6.62 14.60
CA HIS A 53 -8.09 6.97 16.01
C HIS A 53 -9.07 8.12 16.29
N LEU A 54 -9.27 9.01 15.31
CA LEU A 54 -10.24 10.10 15.38
C LEU A 54 -11.50 9.66 14.63
N LYS A 55 -12.57 9.38 15.39
CA LYS A 55 -13.93 9.21 14.87
C LYS A 55 -14.73 10.47 15.12
#